data_AF-A0A738X8X8-F1
#
_entry.id   AF-A0A738X8X8-F1
#
_cell.length_a   1.000
_cell.length_b   1.000
_cell.length_c   1.000
_cell.angle_alpha   90.00
_cell.angle_beta   90.00
_cell.angle_gamma   90.00
#
_symmetry.space_group_name_H-M   'P 1'
#
loop_
_entity.id
_entity.type
_entity.pdbx_description
1 polymer ?
#
loop_
_entity_poly.entity_id
_entity_poly.type
_entity_poly.pdbx_seq_one_letter_code
_entity_poly.pdbx_strand_id
1 'polypeptide(L)' 'MFTPGDFVQPRIGGPKLKVIEVNEDHIVAVQVGNEQGEKLTLKAADVTPYSEGGDFGLC' A
#
# COMPACT_ATOMS: atom_id res chain seq x y z
N MET A 1 5.41 3.30 9.42
CA MET A 1 5.42 1.83 9.31
C MET A 1 4.14 1.44 8.60
N PHE A 2 4.19 0.50 7.66
CA PHE A 2 2.99 -0.01 6.98
C PHE A 2 2.34 -1.08 7.85
N THR A 3 1.03 -1.26 7.73
CA THR A 3 0.32 -2.38 8.35
C THR A 3 -0.47 -3.20 7.32
N PRO A 4 -0.65 -4.51 7.54
CA PRO A 4 -1.55 -5.30 6.69
C PRO A 4 -2.97 -4.73 6.79
N GLY A 5 -3.55 -4.37 5.66
CA GLY A 5 -4.80 -3.64 5.54
C GLY A 5 -4.64 -2.20 5.04
N ASP A 6 -3.45 -1.61 5.13
CA ASP A 6 -3.18 -0.29 4.54
C ASP A 6 -3.32 -0.31 3.02
N PHE A 7 -3.64 0.85 2.46
CA PHE A 7 -3.50 1.07 1.03
C PHE A 7 -2.19 1.78 0.74
N VAL A 8 -1.54 1.40 -0.33
CA VAL A 8 -0.28 1.98 -0.77
C VAL A 8 -0.31 2.19 -2.28
N GLN A 9 0.45 3.17 -2.73
CA GLN A 9 0.59 3.47 -4.15
C GLN A 9 2.08 3.51 -4.52
N PRO A 10 2.49 2.80 -5.59
CA PRO A 10 3.86 2.87 -6.09
C PRO A 10 4.23 4.30 -6.50
N ARG A 11 5.45 4.74 -6.15
CA ARG A 11 5.96 6.07 -6.53
C ARG A 11 6.12 6.25 -8.03
N ILE A 12 6.38 5.16 -8.76
CA ILE A 12 6.50 5.14 -10.22
C ILE A 12 5.15 5.34 -10.93
N GLY A 13 4.05 5.46 -10.19
CA GLY A 13 2.70 5.45 -10.73
C GLY A 13 2.21 4.02 -11.00
N GLY A 14 0.94 3.76 -10.71
CA GLY A 14 0.38 2.42 -10.80
C GLY A 14 -0.97 2.32 -10.09
N PRO A 15 -1.63 1.16 -10.15
CA PRO A 15 -2.89 0.95 -9.46
C PRO A 15 -2.71 1.02 -7.93
N LYS A 16 -3.79 1.35 -7.23
CA LYS A 16 -3.84 1.28 -5.76
C LYS A 16 -3.65 -0.17 -5.32
N LEU A 17 -2.77 -0.38 -4.33
CA LEU A 17 -2.50 -1.69 -3.76
C LEU A 17 -2.94 -1.73 -2.30
N LYS A 18 -3.38 -2.88 -1.83
CA LYS A 18 -3.72 -3.17 -0.44
C LYS A 18 -2.63 -4.07 0.15
N VAL A 19 -1.99 -3.59 1.20
CA VAL A 19 -0.97 -4.33 1.93
C VAL A 19 -1.62 -5.55 2.58
N ILE A 20 -1.08 -6.73 2.32
CA ILE A 20 -1.51 -7.99 2.94
C ILE A 20 -0.45 -8.52 3.92
N GLU A 21 0.81 -8.13 3.72
CA GLU A 21 1.92 -8.52 4.58
C GLU A 21 2.98 -7.42 4.59
N VAL A 22 3.65 -7.26 5.73
CA VAL A 22 4.72 -6.28 5.92
C VAL A 22 5.93 -7.01 6.46
N ASN A 23 7.04 -6.91 5.74
CA ASN A 23 8.35 -7.36 6.17
C ASN A 23 9.23 -6.15 6.54
N GLU A 24 10.45 -6.38 6.98
CA GLU A 24 11.35 -5.32 7.47
C GLU A 24 11.81 -4.36 6.36
N ASP A 25 12.11 -4.85 5.16
CA ASP A 25 12.57 -4.05 4.00
C ASP A 25 11.49 -3.83 2.93
N HIS A 26 10.54 -4.77 2.82
CA HIS A 26 9.54 -4.79 1.78
C HIS A 26 8.15 -5.12 2.30
N ILE A 27 7.14 -4.81 1.50
CA ILE A 27 5.74 -5.12 1.77
C ILE A 27 5.21 -5.99 0.64
N VAL A 28 4.24 -6.83 0.98
CA VAL A 28 3.46 -7.57 0.00
C VAL A 28 2.09 -6.93 -0.07
N ALA A 29 1.70 -6.49 -1.27
CA ALA A 29 0.43 -5.85 -1.52
C ALA A 29 -0.25 -6.46 -2.75
N VAL A 30 -1.57 -6.41 -2.78
CA VAL A 30 -2.39 -6.89 -3.90
C VAL A 30 -3.17 -5.74 -4.50
N GLN A 31 -3.50 -5.81 -5.79
CA GLN A 31 -4.27 -4.75 -6.43
C GLN A 31 -5.68 -4.65 -5.81
N VAL A 32 -6.10 -3.42 -5.50
CA VAL A 32 -7.45 -3.17 -5.00
C VAL A 32 -8.48 -3.55 -6.07
N GLY A 33 -9.40 -4.45 -5.74
CA GLY A 33 -10.36 -5.04 -6.67
C GLY A 33 -9.91 -6.36 -7.29
N ASN A 34 -8.67 -6.80 -7.04
CA ASN A 34 -8.15 -8.09 -7.49
C ASN A 34 -7.36 -8.78 -6.36
N GLU A 35 -8.02 -8.99 -5.21
CA GLU A 35 -7.40 -9.55 -3.99
C GLU A 35 -6.90 -11.00 -4.14
N GLN A 36 -7.46 -11.76 -5.09
CA GLN A 36 -6.97 -13.10 -5.49
C GLN A 36 -5.94 -13.06 -6.62
N GLY A 37 -5.55 -11.85 -7.06
CA GLY A 37 -4.62 -11.64 -8.15
C GLY A 37 -3.16 -11.81 -7.74
N GLU A 38 -2.28 -11.21 -8.53
CA GLU A 38 -0.85 -11.24 -8.30
C GLU A 38 -0.47 -10.43 -7.05
N LYS A 39 0.30 -11.08 -6.16
CA LYS A 39 0.89 -10.45 -4.98
C LYS A 39 2.15 -9.72 -5.42
N LEU A 40 2.12 -8.40 -5.32
CA LEU A 40 3.24 -7.54 -5.65
C LEU A 40 4.09 -7.33 -4.41
N THR A 41 5.37 -7.71 -4.52
CA THR A 41 6.35 -7.45 -3.48
C THR A 41 7.08 -6.16 -3.85
N LEU A 42 6.91 -5.13 -3.03
CA LEU A 42 7.47 -3.80 -3.26
C LEU A 42 8.23 -3.35 -2.03
N LYS A 43 9.35 -2.64 -2.21
CA LYS A 43 10.06 -2.06 -1.08
C LYS A 43 9.22 -0.97 -0.42
N ALA A 44 9.29 -0.92 0.90
CA ALA A 44 8.61 0.13 1.67
C ALA A 44 9.07 1.54 1.26
N ALA A 45 10.29 1.69 0.74
CA ALA A 45 10.84 2.95 0.24
C ALA A 45 10.27 3.40 -1.12
N ASP A 46 9.82 2.44 -1.95
CA ASP A 46 9.32 2.68 -3.31
C ASP A 46 7.79 2.86 -3.37
N VAL A 47 7.11 2.67 -2.24
CA VAL A 47 5.68 2.87 -2.09
C VAL A 47 5.38 4.04 -1.16
N THR A 48 4.25 4.69 -1.41
CA THR A 48 3.73 5.77 -0.56
C THR A 48 2.41 5.31 0.06
N PRO A 49 2.18 5.53 1.37
CA PRO A 49 0.90 5.23 1.99
C PRO A 49 -0.22 6.03 1.30
N TYR A 50 -1.28 5.32 0.94
CA TYR A 50 -2.48 5.88 0.36
C TYR A 50 -3.56 5.90 1.44
N SER A 51 -3.94 7.08 1.92
CA SER A 51 -5.04 7.22 2.87
C SER A 51 -6.24 7.84 2.17
N GLU A 52 -7.40 7.17 2.22
CA GLU A 52 -8.67 7.73 1.72
C GLU A 52 -9.30 8.73 2.69
N GLY A 53 -8.83 8.75 3.94
CA GLY A 53 -9.26 9.69 4.97
C GLY A 53 -8.40 10.94 4.96
N GLY A 54 -8.78 11.92 4.15
CA GLY A 54 -8.55 13.32 4.50
C GLY A 54 -9.35 13.68 5.74
N ASP A 55 -8.92 13.18 6.91
CA ASP A 55 -9.31 13.70 8.22
C ASP A 55 -8.02 13.96 9.01
N PHE A 56 -7.21 14.87 8.50
CA PHE A 56 -6.46 15.74 9.38
C PHE A 56 -7.31 16.99 9.52
N GLY A 57 -8.24 16.94 10.49
CA GLY A 57 -8.82 18.14 11.07
C GLY A 57 -7.68 19.05 11.55
N LEU A 58 -7.26 19.96 10.68
CA LEU A 58 -6.34 21.05 10.98
C LEU A 58 -7.18 22.32 11.12
N CYS A 59 -7.74 22.52 12.32
CA CYS A 59 -7.76 23.77 13.09
C CYS A 59 -8.69 23.64 14.29
#